data_AF-A0A1T2XKQ7-F1
#
_entry.id   AF-A0A1T2XKQ7-F1
#
_cell.length_a   1.000
_cell.length_b   1.000
_cell.length_c   1.000
_cell.angle_alpha   90.00
_cell.angle_beta   90.00
_cell.angle_gamma   90.00
#
_symmetry.space_group_name_H-M   'P 1'
#
loop_
_entity.id
_entity.type
_entity.pdbx_description
1 polymer ?
#
loop_
_entity_poly.entity_id
_entity_poly.type
_entity_poly.pdbx_seq_one_letter_code
_entity_poly.pdbx_strand_id
1 'polypeptide(L)' 'MFAVLSVEQEQAEGFADMRKHWAANAVQEATRLGFVLTGYGDHNFHANQQISREEMAVIIIRANG' A
#
# COMPACT_ATOMS: atom_id res chain seq x y z
N MET A 1 -13.43 -26.23 -17.82
CA MET A 1 -12.54 -26.28 -16.64
C MET A 1 -11.69 -25.02 -16.67
N PHE A 2 -12.09 -23.98 -15.94
CA PHE A 2 -11.28 -22.76 -15.82
C PHE A 2 -10.20 -23.02 -14.78
N ALA A 3 -8.95 -23.05 -15.21
CA ALA A 3 -7.82 -23.01 -14.29
C ALA A 3 -7.84 -21.63 -13.64
N VAL A 4 -8.37 -21.57 -12.41
CA VAL A 4 -8.13 -20.43 -11.52
C VAL A 4 -6.63 -20.45 -11.27
N LEU A 5 -5.93 -19.51 -11.90
CA LEU A 5 -4.54 -19.25 -11.60
C LEU A 5 -4.52 -18.85 -10.12
N SER A 6 -4.05 -19.74 -9.25
CA SER A 6 -3.73 -19.38 -7.88
C SER A 6 -2.66 -18.32 -7.97
N VAL A 7 -3.05 -17.06 -7.81
CA VAL A 7 -2.09 -16.03 -7.46
C VAL A 7 -1.66 -16.41 -6.06
N GLU A 8 -0.53 -17.12 -5.99
CA GLU A 8 0.20 -17.31 -4.75
C GLU A 8 0.61 -15.90 -4.31
N GLN A 9 -0.19 -15.31 -3.43
CA GLN A 9 0.07 -13.99 -2.87
C GLN A 9 1.32 -14.18 -2.01
N GLU A 10 2.49 -13.87 -2.60
CA GLU A 10 3.74 -13.67 -1.88
C GLU A 10 3.39 -12.72 -0.73
N GLN A 11 3.37 -13.28 0.48
CA GLN A 11 2.88 -12.59 1.66
C GLN A 11 3.73 -11.34 1.81
N ALA A 12 3.15 -10.19 1.47
CA ALA A 12 3.83 -8.92 1.57
C ALA A 12 4.40 -8.82 2.97
N GLU A 13 5.72 -8.65 3.10
CA GLU A 13 6.34 -8.04 4.29
C GLU A 13 5.91 -6.57 4.34
N GLY A 14 4.61 -6.35 4.48
CA GLY A 14 3.89 -5.13 4.23
C GLY A 14 2.68 -5.05 5.16
N PHE A 15 2.27 -3.80 5.40
CA PHE A 15 1.44 -3.34 6.50
C PHE A 15 0.38 -4.31 7.05
N ALA A 16 0.37 -4.51 8.37
CA ALA A 16 -0.44 -5.54 9.04
C ALA A 16 -1.96 -5.36 8.86
N ASP A 17 -2.41 -4.11 8.73
CA ASP A 17 -3.78 -3.68 8.50
C ASP A 17 -4.26 -3.85 7.05
N MET A 18 -3.35 -4.05 6.09
CA MET A 18 -3.69 -4.17 4.66
C MET A 18 -4.03 -5.59 4.22
N ARG A 19 -3.77 -6.63 5.02
CA ARG A 19 -3.94 -8.05 4.64
C ARG A 19 -5.33 -8.45 4.10
N LYS A 20 -6.39 -7.73 4.48
CA LYS A 20 -7.77 -7.97 4.02
C LYS A 20 -8.42 -6.72 3.42
N HIS A 21 -7.63 -5.68 3.16
CA HIS A 21 -8.14 -4.42 2.65
C HIS A 21 -8.22 -4.46 1.12
N TRP A 22 -9.26 -3.87 0.52
CA TRP A 22 -9.42 -3.84 -0.94
C TRP A 22 -8.24 -3.15 -1.65
N ALA A 23 -7.59 -2.21 -0.95
CA ALA A 23 -6.45 -1.45 -1.46
C ALA A 23 -5.11 -2.20 -1.30
N ALA A 24 -5.07 -3.41 -0.74
CA ALA A 24 -3.84 -4.13 -0.43
C ALA A 24 -2.87 -4.19 -1.62
N ASN A 25 -3.38 -4.61 -2.78
CA ASN A 25 -2.57 -4.75 -3.99
C ASN A 25 -2.02 -3.40 -4.48
N ALA A 26 -2.83 -2.34 -4.42
CA ALA A 26 -2.41 -1.01 -4.82
C ALA A 26 -1.34 -0.44 -3.89
N VAL A 27 -1.49 -0.65 -2.58
CA VAL A 27 -0.51 -0.23 -1.57
C VAL A 27 0.79 -1.01 -1.72
N GLN A 28 0.71 -2.32 -1.98
CA GLN A 28 1.89 -3.15 -2.21
C GLN A 28 2.68 -2.65 -3.41
N GLU A 29 2.01 -2.37 -4.54
CA GLU A 29 2.68 -1.86 -5.73
C GLU A 29 3.25 -0.46 -5.51
N ALA A 30 2.51 0.44 -4.85
CA ALA A 30 2.99 1.77 -4.52
C ALA A 30 4.18 1.74 -3.55
N THR A 31 4.24 0.75 -2.65
CA THR A 31 5.38 0.52 -1.75
C THR A 31 6.60 0.02 -2.54
N ARG A 32 6.39 -0.93 -3.46
CA ARG A 32 7.44 -1.46 -4.35
C ARG A 32 8.06 -0.38 -5.22
N LEU A 33 7.25 0.58 -5.66
CA LEU A 33 7.67 1.73 -6.47
C LEU A 33 8.29 2.86 -5.64
N GLY A 34 8.30 2.76 -4.31
CA GLY A 34 8.89 3.77 -3.42
C GLY A 34 8.01 5.01 -3.20
N PHE A 35 6.74 4.96 -3.60
CA PHE A 35 5.78 6.07 -3.43
C PHE A 35 5.25 6.18 -2.00
N VAL A 36 5.08 5.04 -1.33
CA VAL A 36 4.52 4.98 0.02
C VAL A 36 5.58 5.39 1.04
N LEU A 37 5.24 6.37 1.87
CA LEU A 37 6.00 6.74 3.06
C LEU A 37 6.16 5.48 3.92
N THR A 38 7.38 5.18 4.38
CA THR A 38 7.60 4.31 5.55
C THR A 38 6.54 4.69 6.57
N GLY A 39 5.66 3.74 6.92
CA GLY A 39 4.48 4.01 7.76
C GLY A 39 4.84 4.66 9.09
N TYR A 40 3.85 4.90 9.95
CA TYR A 40 4.01 5.66 11.20
C TYR A 40 4.90 4.99 12.28
N GLY A 41 5.74 4.01 11.91
CA GLY A 41 6.64 3.25 12.79
C GLY A 41 5.97 2.04 13.44
N ASP A 42 4.68 1.84 13.22
CA ASP A 42 3.84 0.82 13.84
C ASP A 42 3.51 -0.35 12.90
N HIS A 43 4.14 -0.41 11.72
CA HIS A 43 3.91 -1.40 10.68
C HIS A 43 2.47 -1.43 10.13
N ASN A 44 1.72 -0.32 10.25
CA ASN A 44 0.41 -0.15 9.64
C ASN A 44 0.44 0.95 8.56
N PHE A 45 -0.43 0.79 7.57
CA PHE A 45 -0.62 1.75 6.48
C PHE A 45 -1.62 2.84 6.86
N HIS A 46 -2.60 2.49 7.70
CA HIS A 46 -3.72 3.34 8.13
C HIS A 46 -4.57 3.85 6.96
N ALA A 47 -5.05 2.94 6.09
CA ALA A 47 -5.80 3.31 4.87
C ALA A 47 -7.05 4.17 5.11
N ASN A 48 -7.63 4.11 6.32
CA ASN A 48 -8.84 4.85 6.68
C ASN A 48 -8.54 6.12 7.49
N GLN A 49 -7.27 6.41 7.77
CA GLN A 49 -6.88 7.63 8.47
C GLN A 49 -6.96 8.83 7.52
N GLN A 50 -7.44 9.95 8.04
CA GLN A 50 -7.42 11.21 7.30
C GLN A 50 -5.98 11.69 7.18
N ILE A 51 -5.59 12.01 5.95
CA ILE A 51 -4.28 12.60 5.66
C ILE A 51 -4.37 14.12 5.64
N SER A 52 -3.27 14.79 5.98
CA SER A 52 -3.13 16.23 5.90
C SER A 52 -2.90 16.69 4.46
N ARG A 53 -3.06 18.00 4.20
CA ARG A 53 -2.82 18.56 2.85
C ARG A 53 -1.34 18.46 2.47
N GLU A 54 -0.45 18.57 3.46
CA GLU A 54 0.99 18.45 3.32
C GLU A 54 1.38 17.01 2.97
N GLU A 55 0.81 16.02 3.66
CA GLU A 55 1.01 14.60 3.37
C GLU A 55 0.54 14.26 1.95
N MET A 56 -0.64 14.77 1.55
CA MET A 56 -1.15 14.61 0.18
C MET A 56 -0.20 15.21 -0.87
N ALA A 57 0.35 16.40 -0.62
CA ALA A 57 1.29 17.03 -1.55
C ALA A 57 2.57 16.19 -1.72
N VAL A 58 3.11 15.62 -0.64
CA VAL A 58 4.28 14.73 -0.69
C VAL A 58 3.99 13.49 -1.52
N ILE A 59 2.81 12.88 -1.37
CA ILE A 59 2.40 11.70 -2.16
C ILE A 59 2.36 12.06 -3.65
N ILE A 60 1.73 13.18 -4.01
CA ILE A 60 1.60 13.63 -5.42
C ILE A 60 2.97 13.90 -6.04
N ILE A 61 3.86 14.59 -5.32
CA ILE A 61 5.21 14.89 -5.81
C ILE A 61 5.99 13.61 -6.09
N ARG A 62 5.90 12.62 -5.20
CA ARG A 62 6.58 11.33 -5.38
C ARG A 62 5.99 10.52 -6.53
N ALA A 63 4.67 10.54 -6.70
CA ALA A 63 3.98 9.83 -7.78
C ALA A 63 4.31 10.37 -9.18
N ASN A 64 4.73 11.63 -9.29
CA ASN A 64 5.09 12.29 -10.55
C ASN A 64 6.59 12.18 -10.91
N GLY A 65 7.38 11.41 -10.15
CA GLY A 65 8.82 11.18 -10.37
C GLY A 65 9.12 10.02 -11.29
#